data_AF-A0AAV1CLV1-F1
#
_entry.id   AF-A0AAV1CLV1-F1
#
_cell.length_a   1.000
_cell.length_b   1.000
_cell.length_c   1.000
_cell.angle_alpha   90.00
_cell.angle_beta   90.00
_cell.angle_gamma   90.00
#
_symmetry.space_group_name_H-M   'P 1'
#
loop_
_entity.id
_entity.type
_entity.pdbx_description
1 polymer ?
#
loop_
_entity_poly.entity_id
_entity_poly.type
_entity_poly.pdbx_seq_one_letter_code
_entity_poly.pdbx_strand_id
1 'polypeptide(L)'
;MAQGGGGRSDFFSREEISEVQDFPVLEWASFIDDLFPYDLSLCLSYLCISQGYDFFYFVQQWPGSYCDTKRSCCYPATGKPATDFTIHGLWPQYNNNTYPSSCNQRSQFDETKVSDLISRMEKSWPTFNCGKKSTNTKFWTHEWTKHGTCSETVLDQHAYFAAALNIKDKVNLLEMLKNAGILPDGKFYKLEDMEEAIKLGTGHVPGIECNHDASGNVQLYQIFLCVDATGSNVIECPVVPIRKCDTLIQFPVF
;
A
#
# COMPACT_ATOMS: atom_id res chain seq x y z
N MET A 1 -14.68 64.90 -6.20
CA MET A 1 -13.63 65.85 -6.68
C MET A 1 -12.36 65.03 -6.79
N ALA A 2 -12.06 64.60 -8.02
CA ALA A 2 -10.96 65.14 -8.83
C ALA A 2 -9.60 64.64 -8.31
N GLN A 3 -9.03 63.65 -8.99
CA GLN A 3 -7.82 63.78 -9.85
C GLN A 3 -6.55 64.00 -9.01
N GLY A 4 -5.44 63.30 -9.17
CA GLY A 4 -4.88 62.61 -10.32
C GLY A 4 -3.35 62.78 -10.27
N GLY A 5 -2.62 61.99 -11.07
CA GLY A 5 -1.20 62.17 -11.38
C GLY A 5 -0.28 61.20 -10.61
N GLY A 6 0.50 60.31 -11.23
CA GLY A 6 0.95 60.22 -12.62
C GLY A 6 2.48 60.37 -12.71
N GLY A 7 3.15 59.42 -13.38
CA GLY A 7 4.56 59.47 -13.79
C GLY A 7 5.33 58.20 -13.36
N ARG A 8 5.40 57.12 -14.17
CA ARG A 8 6.34 56.86 -15.31
C ARG A 8 7.80 57.14 -14.94
N SER A 9 8.63 56.11 -14.73
CA SER A 9 9.29 55.20 -15.70
C SER A 9 10.48 55.84 -16.40
N ASP A 10 11.48 54.99 -16.69
CA ASP A 10 12.61 55.18 -17.62
C ASP A 10 13.90 55.68 -16.93
N PHE A 11 15.13 55.27 -17.29
CA PHE A 11 15.74 54.19 -18.07
C PHE A 11 17.24 54.55 -18.03
N PHE A 12 18.16 53.67 -17.64
CA PHE A 12 19.60 53.79 -17.93
C PHE A 12 20.12 52.35 -17.94
N SER A 13 20.09 51.68 -19.10
CA SER A 13 21.09 51.66 -20.18
C SER A 13 22.18 50.59 -19.94
N ARG A 14 22.39 49.83 -21.02
CA ARG A 14 23.11 48.57 -21.20
C ARG A 14 24.20 48.84 -22.26
N GLU A 15 25.41 48.32 -22.07
CA GLU A 15 26.52 48.08 -23.05
C GLU A 15 27.80 47.81 -22.21
N GLU A 16 28.76 46.89 -22.46
CA GLU A 16 29.10 45.85 -23.46
C GLU A 16 30.04 44.85 -22.72
N ILE A 17 29.89 43.52 -22.82
CA ILE A 17 30.52 42.56 -23.77
C ILE A 17 32.05 42.69 -23.94
N SER A 18 32.78 41.68 -23.46
CA SER A 18 33.84 40.88 -24.14
C SER A 18 35.05 40.63 -23.25
N GLU A 19 35.30 39.36 -22.88
CA GLU A 19 36.50 38.63 -23.31
C GLU A 19 36.50 37.21 -22.71
N VAL A 20 36.47 36.24 -23.61
CA VAL A 20 36.81 34.84 -23.37
C VAL A 20 38.28 34.71 -23.73
N GLN A 21 39.12 34.27 -22.79
CA GLN A 21 40.42 33.68 -23.11
C GLN A 21 40.67 32.44 -22.25
N ASP A 22 40.79 31.32 -22.96
CA ASP A 22 41.27 30.01 -22.56
C ASP A 22 42.65 30.07 -21.88
N PHE A 23 42.95 29.13 -20.97
CA PHE A 23 44.27 28.50 -20.75
C PHE A 23 44.16 27.36 -19.69
N PRO A 24 45.08 26.37 -19.65
CA PRO A 24 44.76 24.98 -19.97
C PRO A 24 44.75 24.01 -18.78
N VAL A 25 44.20 22.83 -19.07
CA VAL A 25 44.29 21.59 -18.29
C VAL A 25 45.76 21.13 -18.23
N LEU A 26 46.19 20.64 -17.04
CA LEU A 26 47.47 20.01 -16.67
C LEU A 26 48.44 20.91 -15.90
N GLU A 27 48.47 20.75 -14.56
CA GLU A 27 49.66 20.72 -13.68
C GLU A 27 49.26 21.01 -12.23
N TRP A 28 48.77 20.01 -11.47
CA TRP A 28 48.90 19.98 -10.00
C TRP A 28 48.91 18.54 -9.46
N ALA A 29 49.54 17.61 -10.19
CA ALA A 29 49.77 16.25 -9.73
C ALA A 29 51.23 16.08 -9.30
N SER A 30 51.60 16.67 -8.15
CA SER A 30 52.82 16.29 -7.43
C SER A 30 52.88 16.97 -6.06
N PHE A 31 52.16 16.45 -5.07
CA PHE A 31 52.63 16.44 -3.68
C PHE A 31 51.77 15.45 -2.88
N ILE A 32 52.42 14.60 -2.09
CA ILE A 32 51.90 13.46 -1.33
C ILE A 32 51.92 12.13 -2.11
N ASP A 33 53.12 11.69 -2.47
CA ASP A 33 53.51 10.28 -2.43
C ASP A 33 54.72 10.20 -1.50
N ASP A 34 54.54 9.66 -0.30
CA ASP A 34 55.57 8.95 0.49
C ASP A 34 55.00 8.58 1.86
N LEU A 35 54.35 7.40 1.91
CA LEU A 35 54.38 6.39 2.98
C LEU A 35 53.15 5.48 2.81
N PHE A 36 53.42 4.17 2.67
CA PHE A 36 52.50 3.04 2.54
C PHE A 36 52.11 2.62 1.10
N PRO A 37 52.96 1.82 0.43
CA PRO A 37 52.50 0.98 -0.68
C PRO A 37 51.62 -0.15 -0.11
N TYR A 38 50.74 -0.71 -0.94
CA TYR A 38 49.74 -1.76 -0.64
C TYR A 38 48.43 -1.24 0.02
N ASP A 39 47.47 -0.80 -0.80
CA ASP A 39 46.24 -1.56 -1.10
C ASP A 39 45.26 -0.65 -1.87
N LEU A 40 45.44 -0.59 -3.19
CA LEU A 40 44.47 -0.01 -4.10
C LEU A 40 43.40 -1.07 -4.35
N SER A 41 42.12 -0.71 -4.17
CA SER A 41 40.93 -1.49 -4.54
C SER A 41 40.29 -2.38 -3.45
N LEU A 42 39.88 -1.77 -2.33
CA LEU A 42 38.61 -2.18 -1.71
C LEU A 42 37.48 -1.43 -2.40
N CYS A 43 37.03 -2.05 -3.48
CA CYS A 43 35.86 -1.69 -4.25
C CYS A 43 34.67 -1.41 -3.31
N LEU A 44 33.95 -0.35 -3.65
CA LEU A 44 32.57 -0.08 -3.25
C LEU A 44 31.71 -1.33 -3.46
N SER A 45 31.65 -2.22 -2.48
CA SER A 45 30.77 -3.39 -2.53
C SER A 45 30.41 -3.90 -1.14
N TYR A 46 30.07 -2.99 -0.22
CA TYR A 46 28.96 -3.31 0.67
C TYR A 46 27.70 -2.92 -0.05
N LEU A 47 27.19 -3.90 -0.80
CA LEU A 47 25.84 -3.92 -1.32
C LEU A 47 24.90 -3.42 -0.21
N CYS A 48 24.39 -2.20 -0.33
CA CYS A 48 23.09 -1.89 0.24
C CYS A 48 22.11 -2.74 -0.57
N ILE A 49 21.96 -4.01 -0.20
CA ILE A 49 20.77 -4.75 -0.61
C ILE A 49 19.65 -4.16 0.23
N SER A 50 19.18 -2.97 -0.14
CA SER A 50 17.78 -2.67 0.06
C SER A 50 17.07 -3.71 -0.79
N GLN A 51 16.60 -4.80 -0.19
CA GLN A 51 15.47 -5.52 -0.76
C GLN A 51 14.30 -4.57 -0.60
N GLY A 52 14.26 -3.58 -1.48
CA GLY A 52 13.17 -2.63 -1.56
C GLY A 52 11.92 -3.33 -2.07
N TYR A 53 10.90 -2.55 -2.29
CA TYR A 53 9.68 -2.94 -2.97
C TYR A 53 9.22 -1.72 -3.75
N ASP A 54 8.40 -1.94 -4.77
CA ASP A 54 8.01 -0.88 -5.71
C ASP A 54 6.68 -0.22 -5.30
N PHE A 55 5.77 -1.00 -4.72
CA PHE A 55 4.44 -0.57 -4.27
C PHE A 55 3.88 -1.56 -3.24
N PHE A 56 2.69 -1.29 -2.71
CA PHE A 56 1.95 -2.25 -1.92
C PHE A 56 0.65 -2.68 -2.60
N TYR A 57 0.26 -3.93 -2.46
CA TYR A 57 -1.16 -4.28 -2.49
C TYR A 57 -1.78 -4.00 -1.13
N PHE A 58 -2.74 -3.09 -1.07
CA PHE A 58 -3.67 -2.97 0.05
C PHE A 58 -4.89 -3.86 -0.22
N VAL A 59 -5.04 -4.88 0.60
CA VAL A 59 -6.02 -5.95 0.40
C VAL A 59 -7.10 -5.86 1.47
N GLN A 60 -8.34 -5.70 1.02
CA GLN A 60 -9.52 -5.77 1.86
C GLN A 60 -10.34 -7.02 1.52
N GLN A 61 -11.01 -7.60 2.51
CA GLN A 61 -11.81 -8.80 2.37
C GLN A 61 -13.25 -8.58 2.84
N TRP A 62 -14.20 -9.26 2.20
CA TRP A 62 -15.60 -9.26 2.58
C TRP A 62 -15.88 -10.36 3.62
N PRO A 63 -16.29 -10.02 4.86
CA PRO A 63 -16.56 -11.01 5.89
C PRO A 63 -17.66 -12.02 5.53
N GLY A 64 -18.68 -11.61 4.76
CA GLY A 64 -19.74 -12.50 4.26
C GLY A 64 -19.17 -13.69 3.50
N SER A 65 -18.35 -13.40 2.49
CA SER A 65 -17.70 -14.43 1.66
C SER A 65 -16.59 -15.21 2.37
N TYR A 66 -16.05 -14.70 3.49
CA TYR A 66 -15.17 -15.50 4.33
C TYR A 66 -15.98 -16.57 5.09
N CYS A 67 -17.17 -16.21 5.57
CA CYS A 67 -17.92 -16.95 6.57
C CYS A 67 -19.02 -17.87 6.03
N ASP A 68 -19.32 -17.83 4.74
CA ASP A 68 -20.33 -18.67 4.09
C ASP A 68 -19.75 -19.82 3.24
N THR A 69 -18.44 -20.03 3.30
CA THR A 69 -17.79 -21.17 2.64
C THR A 69 -17.99 -22.48 3.43
N LYS A 70 -17.50 -23.61 2.89
CA LYS A 70 -17.45 -24.88 3.65
C LYS A 70 -16.45 -24.86 4.81
N ARG A 71 -15.59 -23.85 4.92
CA ARG A 71 -14.64 -23.68 6.02
C ARG A 71 -15.33 -23.01 7.20
N SER A 72 -14.92 -23.37 8.41
CA SER A 72 -15.42 -22.70 9.61
C SER A 72 -14.96 -21.26 9.69
N CYS A 73 -15.88 -20.36 10.05
CA CYS A 73 -15.60 -18.98 10.42
C CYS A 73 -16.02 -18.73 11.86
N CYS A 74 -15.24 -17.92 12.57
CA CYS A 74 -15.49 -17.52 13.94
C CYS A 74 -15.34 -16.01 14.06
N TYR A 75 -16.25 -15.37 14.79
CA TYR A 75 -16.08 -13.95 15.08
C TYR A 75 -14.99 -13.70 16.12
N PRO A 76 -14.33 -12.54 16.09
CA PRO A 76 -13.41 -12.10 17.13
C PRO A 76 -14.07 -12.14 18.52
N ALA A 77 -13.23 -12.16 19.56
CA ALA A 77 -13.69 -12.08 20.95
C ALA A 77 -14.48 -10.79 21.25
N THR A 78 -14.27 -9.73 20.45
CA THR A 78 -15.01 -8.47 20.52
C THR A 78 -16.42 -8.55 19.93
N GLY A 79 -16.82 -9.68 19.35
CA GLY A 79 -18.14 -9.93 18.79
C GLY A 79 -18.19 -9.90 17.26
N LYS A 80 -19.41 -9.95 16.69
CA LYS A 80 -19.62 -9.87 15.23
C LYS A 80 -19.14 -8.49 14.73
N PRO A 81 -18.20 -8.43 13.77
CA PRO A 81 -17.78 -7.16 13.18
C PRO A 81 -18.92 -6.43 12.48
N ALA A 82 -18.74 -5.14 12.22
CA ALA A 82 -19.65 -4.39 11.38
C ALA A 82 -19.73 -4.99 9.97
N THR A 83 -20.88 -4.82 9.31
CA THR A 83 -21.07 -5.18 7.90
C THR A 83 -20.35 -4.19 7.01
N ASP A 84 -19.03 -4.38 6.89
CA ASP A 84 -18.10 -3.61 6.05
C ASP A 84 -16.92 -4.50 5.62
N PHE A 85 -16.20 -4.08 4.60
CA PHE A 85 -14.91 -4.68 4.26
C PHE A 85 -13.93 -4.51 5.42
N THR A 86 -13.11 -5.54 5.62
CA THR A 86 -12.05 -5.55 6.64
C THR A 86 -10.69 -5.67 5.96
N ILE A 87 -9.65 -5.15 6.59
CA ILE A 87 -8.27 -5.28 6.10
C ILE A 87 -7.87 -6.75 6.18
N HIS A 88 -7.30 -7.27 5.09
CA HIS A 88 -6.52 -8.50 5.10
C HIS A 88 -5.05 -8.15 5.31
N GLY A 89 -4.49 -7.25 4.51
CA GLY A 89 -3.13 -6.75 4.74
C GLY A 89 -2.63 -5.69 3.75
N LEU A 90 -1.40 -5.26 4.00
CA LEU A 90 -0.67 -4.28 3.20
C LEU A 90 0.64 -4.95 2.75
N TRP A 91 0.70 -5.39 1.50
CA TRP A 91 1.73 -6.33 1.05
C TRP A 91 2.71 -5.67 0.09
N PRO A 92 4.00 -5.54 0.45
CA PRO A 92 5.04 -5.08 -0.47
C PRO A 92 5.08 -5.93 -1.74
N GLN A 93 5.21 -5.28 -2.89
CA GLN A 93 5.22 -5.91 -4.21
C GLN A 93 6.32 -5.35 -5.10
N TYR A 94 6.75 -6.16 -6.06
CA TYR A 94 7.60 -5.74 -7.16
C TYR A 94 6.79 -5.57 -8.45
N ASN A 95 7.25 -4.68 -9.33
CA ASN A 95 6.66 -4.42 -10.65
C ASN A 95 6.69 -5.63 -11.59
N ASN A 96 7.52 -6.64 -11.30
CA ASN A 96 7.58 -7.90 -12.06
C ASN A 96 6.57 -8.95 -11.59
N ASN A 97 5.57 -8.55 -10.78
CA ASN A 97 4.55 -9.43 -10.20
C ASN A 97 5.06 -10.49 -9.21
N THR A 98 6.29 -10.31 -8.69
CA THR A 98 6.80 -11.06 -7.53
C THR A 98 6.70 -10.20 -6.26
N TYR A 99 7.04 -10.76 -5.09
CA TYR A 99 6.98 -10.03 -3.83
C TYR A 99 8.03 -10.52 -2.83
N PRO A 100 8.57 -9.62 -2.00
CA PRO A 100 9.41 -10.01 -0.88
C PRO A 100 8.53 -10.57 0.26
N SER A 101 9.06 -11.52 1.03
CA SER A 101 8.32 -12.09 2.18
C SER A 101 9.25 -12.50 3.29
N SER A 102 8.81 -12.32 4.54
CA SER A 102 9.54 -12.76 5.75
C SER A 102 10.98 -12.23 5.82
N CYS A 103 11.14 -10.95 5.51
CA CYS A 103 12.43 -10.31 5.26
C CYS A 103 13.30 -10.13 6.51
N ASN A 104 12.69 -10.06 7.70
CA ASN A 104 13.42 -9.91 8.95
C ASN A 104 12.83 -10.77 10.08
N GLN A 105 13.40 -11.97 10.26
CA GLN A 105 12.99 -12.89 11.33
C GLN A 105 13.27 -12.39 12.75
N ARG A 106 14.13 -11.37 12.90
CA ARG A 106 14.43 -10.78 14.21
C ARG A 106 13.42 -9.69 14.60
N SER A 107 12.72 -9.13 13.62
CA SER A 107 11.68 -8.13 13.85
C SER A 107 10.35 -8.79 14.13
N GLN A 108 10.18 -9.22 15.39
CA GLN A 108 8.92 -9.81 15.85
C GLN A 108 7.88 -8.71 16.08
N PHE A 109 6.61 -9.07 15.90
CA PHE A 109 5.49 -8.20 16.23
C PHE A 109 5.50 -7.88 17.74
N ASP A 110 5.59 -6.60 18.06
CA ASP A 110 5.48 -6.06 19.41
C ASP A 110 4.18 -5.25 19.53
N GLU A 111 3.22 -5.75 20.32
CA GLU A 111 1.92 -5.08 20.52
C GLU A 111 2.07 -3.72 21.19
N THR A 112 3.11 -3.52 22.00
CA THR A 112 3.32 -2.25 22.73
C THR A 112 3.59 -1.09 21.78
N LYS A 113 4.20 -1.39 20.61
CA LYS A 113 4.47 -0.41 19.55
C LYS A 113 3.23 0.01 18.77
N VAL A 114 2.09 -0.64 18.96
CA VAL A 114 0.82 -0.32 18.26
C VAL A 114 -0.34 -0.16 19.25
N SER A 115 -0.04 0.07 20.52
CA SER A 115 -1.03 0.12 21.60
C SER A 115 -2.13 1.17 21.37
N ASP A 116 -1.79 2.30 20.76
CA ASP A 116 -2.72 3.36 20.36
C ASP A 116 -3.62 2.98 19.16
N LEU A 117 -3.21 1.97 18.37
CA LEU A 117 -3.92 1.52 17.17
C LEU A 117 -4.84 0.33 17.43
N ILE A 118 -4.68 -0.40 18.55
CA ILE A 118 -5.37 -1.68 18.82
C ILE A 118 -6.88 -1.59 18.62
N SER A 119 -7.55 -0.58 19.17
CA SER A 119 -9.00 -0.45 19.03
C SER A 119 -9.46 -0.30 17.57
N ARG A 120 -8.69 0.44 16.76
CA ARG A 120 -8.95 0.57 15.32
C ARG A 120 -8.67 -0.74 14.59
N MET A 121 -7.58 -1.43 14.96
CA MET A 121 -7.21 -2.72 14.36
C MET A 121 -8.24 -3.82 14.68
N GLU A 122 -8.79 -3.87 15.89
CA GLU A 122 -9.84 -4.84 16.26
C GLU A 122 -11.11 -4.68 15.43
N LYS A 123 -11.45 -3.43 15.08
CA LYS A 123 -12.63 -3.10 14.28
C LYS A 123 -12.40 -3.32 12.79
N SER A 124 -11.26 -2.84 12.27
CA SER A 124 -11.00 -2.77 10.84
C SER A 124 -10.16 -3.91 10.30
N TRP A 125 -9.41 -4.62 11.15
CA TRP A 125 -8.51 -5.72 10.78
C TRP A 125 -8.72 -6.99 11.65
N PRO A 126 -9.98 -7.46 11.85
CA PRO A 126 -10.24 -8.67 12.63
C PRO A 126 -9.76 -9.95 11.94
N THR A 127 -9.56 -11.00 12.72
CA THR A 127 -9.46 -12.37 12.21
C THR A 127 -10.83 -13.06 12.22
N PHE A 128 -11.06 -13.91 11.23
CA PHE A 128 -12.23 -14.80 11.15
C PHE A 128 -11.88 -16.28 11.34
N ASN A 129 -10.62 -16.57 11.64
CA ASN A 129 -10.14 -17.94 11.85
C ASN A 129 -10.69 -18.53 13.14
N CYS A 130 -11.11 -19.79 13.08
CA CYS A 130 -11.56 -20.53 14.25
C CYS A 130 -10.42 -21.13 15.07
N GLY A 131 -10.69 -21.35 16.36
CA GLY A 131 -9.83 -22.08 17.28
C GLY A 131 -9.21 -21.20 18.37
N LYS A 132 -8.90 -21.81 19.53
CA LYS A 132 -8.32 -21.10 20.69
C LYS A 132 -7.00 -20.36 20.40
N LYS A 133 -6.35 -20.72 19.29
CA LYS A 133 -5.09 -20.13 18.84
C LYS A 133 -5.29 -19.08 17.73
N SER A 134 -6.51 -18.72 17.38
CA SER A 134 -6.81 -17.78 16.29
C SER A 134 -7.29 -16.46 16.90
N THR A 135 -6.34 -15.59 17.24
CA THR A 135 -6.60 -14.26 17.81
C THR A 135 -6.22 -13.18 16.82
N ASN A 136 -6.82 -12.00 16.96
CA ASN A 136 -6.44 -10.81 16.20
C ASN A 136 -4.92 -10.56 16.27
N THR A 137 -4.32 -10.57 17.47
CA THR A 137 -2.87 -10.43 17.67
C THR A 137 -2.05 -11.40 16.83
N LYS A 138 -2.48 -12.66 16.70
CA LYS A 138 -1.75 -13.64 15.86
C LYS A 138 -1.90 -13.39 14.38
N PHE A 139 -3.06 -12.90 13.95
CA PHE A 139 -3.23 -12.49 12.58
C PHE A 139 -2.35 -11.28 12.25
N TRP A 140 -2.33 -10.26 13.10
CA TRP A 140 -1.42 -9.12 12.94
C TRP A 140 0.05 -9.52 13.03
N THR A 141 0.40 -10.47 13.89
CA THR A 141 1.76 -11.04 13.95
C THR A 141 2.13 -11.71 12.62
N HIS A 142 1.20 -12.44 12.00
CA HIS A 142 1.43 -13.07 10.69
C HIS A 142 1.65 -12.00 9.61
N GLU A 143 0.78 -11.01 9.52
CA GLU A 143 0.86 -9.94 8.53
C GLU A 143 2.14 -9.12 8.70
N TRP A 144 2.52 -8.78 9.94
CA TRP A 144 3.79 -8.12 10.22
C TRP A 144 4.98 -8.98 9.81
N THR A 145 5.06 -10.21 10.33
CA THR A 145 6.23 -11.07 10.12
C THR A 145 6.43 -11.40 8.64
N LYS A 146 5.34 -11.65 7.90
CA LYS A 146 5.39 -12.06 6.50
C LYS A 146 5.52 -10.88 5.55
N HIS A 147 4.84 -9.76 5.81
CA HIS A 147 4.74 -8.64 4.87
C HIS A 147 5.36 -7.36 5.43
N GLY A 148 4.97 -6.94 6.65
CA GLY A 148 5.47 -5.70 7.27
C GLY A 148 7.00 -5.64 7.44
N THR A 149 7.64 -6.76 7.77
CA THR A 149 9.11 -6.84 7.88
C THR A 149 9.85 -6.54 6.57
N CYS A 150 9.17 -6.63 5.43
CA CYS A 150 9.73 -6.28 4.12
C CYS A 150 9.59 -4.80 3.78
N SER A 151 8.93 -4.02 4.65
CA SER A 151 8.77 -2.57 4.50
C SER A 151 9.55 -1.74 5.51
N GLU A 152 10.34 -2.36 6.40
CA GLU A 152 11.01 -1.70 7.54
C GLU A 152 11.96 -0.56 7.17
N THR A 153 12.46 -0.54 5.93
CA THR A 153 13.29 0.56 5.41
C THR A 153 12.51 1.87 5.24
N VAL A 154 11.17 1.80 5.21
CA VAL A 154 10.24 2.93 4.98
C VAL A 154 9.20 3.03 6.10
N LEU A 155 8.60 1.90 6.48
CA LEU A 155 7.55 1.79 7.48
C LEU A 155 8.02 0.87 8.61
N ASP A 156 8.26 1.45 9.78
CA ASP A 156 8.39 0.65 11.00
C ASP A 156 7.06 -0.03 11.37
N GLN A 157 7.05 -0.81 12.45
CA GLN A 157 5.85 -1.54 12.85
C GLN A 157 4.65 -0.64 13.08
N HIS A 158 4.82 0.50 13.78
CA HIS A 158 3.71 1.41 14.02
C HIS A 158 3.21 2.01 12.70
N ALA A 159 4.13 2.52 11.88
CA ALA A 159 3.83 3.15 10.60
C ALA A 159 3.14 2.19 9.62
N TYR A 160 3.51 0.90 9.60
CA TYR A 160 2.88 -0.12 8.77
C TYR A 160 1.39 -0.31 9.09
N PHE A 161 1.06 -0.49 10.38
CA PHE A 161 -0.33 -0.66 10.79
C PHE A 161 -1.12 0.65 10.66
N ALA A 162 -0.50 1.79 10.99
CA ALA A 162 -1.11 3.10 10.81
C ALA A 162 -1.43 3.40 9.34
N ALA A 163 -0.51 3.08 8.41
CA ALA A 163 -0.71 3.26 6.97
C ALA A 163 -1.92 2.46 6.47
N ALA A 164 -1.99 1.16 6.78
CA ALA A 164 -3.11 0.31 6.39
C ALA A 164 -4.47 0.83 6.92
N LEU A 165 -4.51 1.27 8.18
CA LEU A 165 -5.71 1.87 8.77
C LEU A 165 -6.08 3.20 8.11
N ASN A 166 -5.09 4.05 7.80
CA ASN A 166 -5.33 5.33 7.16
C ASN A 166 -5.82 5.17 5.71
N ILE A 167 -5.32 4.18 4.98
CA ILE A 167 -5.86 3.83 3.65
C ILE A 167 -7.28 3.27 3.78
N LYS A 168 -7.56 2.41 4.78
CA LYS A 168 -8.93 1.92 5.05
C LYS A 168 -9.92 3.06 5.30
N ASP A 169 -9.51 4.09 6.04
CA ASP A 169 -10.36 5.24 6.34
C ASP A 169 -10.61 6.12 5.09
N LYS A 170 -9.64 6.19 4.16
CA LYS A 170 -9.79 6.89 2.88
C LYS A 170 -10.63 6.11 1.86
N VAL A 171 -10.57 4.78 1.88
CA VAL A 171 -11.20 3.90 0.89
C VAL A 171 -12.37 3.14 1.51
N ASN A 172 -13.56 3.73 1.42
CA ASN A 172 -14.80 3.08 1.81
C ASN A 172 -15.42 2.28 0.64
N LEU A 173 -14.92 1.05 0.44
CA LEU A 173 -15.38 0.16 -0.64
C LEU A 173 -16.88 -0.12 -0.61
N LEU A 174 -17.44 -0.35 0.58
CA LEU A 174 -18.86 -0.65 0.71
C LEU A 174 -19.72 0.53 0.26
N GLU A 175 -19.34 1.76 0.63
CA GLU A 175 -20.06 2.96 0.21
C GLU A 175 -19.96 3.20 -1.31
N MET A 176 -18.79 2.97 -1.89
CA MET A 176 -18.58 3.06 -3.35
C MET A 176 -19.52 2.11 -4.10
N LEU A 177 -19.58 0.85 -3.67
CA LEU A 177 -20.47 -0.16 -4.26
C LEU A 177 -21.95 0.21 -4.06
N LYS A 178 -22.34 0.64 -2.85
CA LYS A 178 -23.72 1.08 -2.56
C LYS A 178 -24.17 2.26 -3.43
N ASN A 179 -23.29 3.22 -3.66
CA ASN A 179 -23.57 4.38 -4.52
C ASN A 179 -23.83 3.99 -5.98
N ALA A 180 -23.29 2.85 -6.42
CA ALA A 180 -23.57 2.25 -7.72
C ALA A 180 -24.79 1.29 -7.71
N GLY A 181 -25.51 1.16 -6.59
CA GLY A 181 -26.63 0.24 -6.44
C GLY A 181 -26.22 -1.22 -6.22
N ILE A 182 -24.95 -1.48 -5.92
CA ILE A 182 -24.40 -2.81 -5.64
C ILE A 182 -24.41 -3.04 -4.14
N LEU A 183 -25.38 -3.84 -3.67
CA LEU A 183 -25.62 -4.06 -2.24
C LEU A 183 -25.17 -5.47 -1.83
N PRO A 184 -24.70 -5.67 -0.58
CA PRO A 184 -24.44 -7.01 -0.03
C PRO A 184 -25.76 -7.69 0.33
N ASP A 185 -26.57 -8.01 -0.67
CA ASP A 185 -27.94 -8.52 -0.54
C ASP A 185 -28.10 -9.96 -1.04
N GLY A 186 -26.98 -10.64 -1.31
CA GLY A 186 -26.95 -12.01 -1.83
C GLY A 186 -27.25 -12.13 -3.32
N LYS A 187 -27.47 -11.01 -4.02
CA LYS A 187 -27.63 -11.01 -5.48
C LYS A 187 -26.29 -11.08 -6.19
N PHE A 188 -26.41 -11.31 -7.49
CA PHE A 188 -25.32 -11.37 -8.43
C PHE A 188 -25.21 -10.07 -9.20
N TYR A 189 -24.00 -9.55 -9.34
CA TYR A 189 -23.68 -8.33 -10.08
C TYR A 189 -22.57 -8.62 -11.08
N LYS A 190 -22.48 -7.81 -12.14
CA LYS A 190 -21.38 -7.95 -13.08
C LYS A 190 -20.09 -7.54 -12.41
N LEU A 191 -19.02 -8.29 -12.68
CA LEU A 191 -17.68 -7.95 -12.21
C LEU A 191 -17.27 -6.54 -12.67
N GLU A 192 -17.54 -6.22 -13.94
CA GLU A 192 -17.25 -4.93 -14.56
C GLU A 192 -17.95 -3.76 -13.84
N ASP A 193 -19.22 -3.93 -13.44
CA ASP A 193 -19.96 -2.89 -12.72
C ASP A 193 -19.33 -2.63 -11.32
N MET A 194 -18.82 -3.67 -10.66
CA MET A 194 -18.10 -3.53 -9.38
C MET A 194 -16.74 -2.84 -9.56
N GLU A 195 -15.99 -3.22 -10.58
CA GLU A 195 -14.69 -2.61 -10.92
C GLU A 195 -14.86 -1.12 -11.26
N GLU A 196 -15.89 -0.78 -12.06
CA GLU A 196 -16.20 0.60 -12.42
C GLU A 196 -16.61 1.43 -11.19
N ALA A 197 -17.49 0.90 -10.34
CA ALA A 197 -17.92 1.61 -9.12
C ALA A 197 -16.74 1.95 -8.20
N ILE A 198 -15.82 1.01 -8.00
CA ILE A 198 -14.63 1.22 -7.18
C ILE A 198 -13.67 2.19 -7.88
N LYS A 199 -13.44 2.03 -9.20
CA LYS A 199 -12.58 2.93 -9.98
C LYS A 199 -13.08 4.38 -9.94
N LEU A 200 -14.39 4.60 -10.02
CA LEU A 200 -14.98 5.93 -9.90
C LEU A 200 -14.72 6.55 -8.51
N GLY A 201 -14.74 5.73 -7.46
CA GLY A 201 -14.49 6.17 -6.08
C GLY A 201 -13.02 6.38 -5.74
N THR A 202 -12.11 5.60 -6.31
CA THR A 202 -10.67 5.63 -5.99
C THR A 202 -9.82 6.36 -7.03
N GLY A 203 -10.33 6.54 -8.24
CA GLY A 203 -9.57 6.98 -9.41
C GLY A 203 -8.75 5.87 -10.09
N HIS A 204 -8.75 4.65 -9.55
CA HIS A 204 -7.84 3.57 -9.93
C HIS A 204 -8.53 2.24 -10.09
N VAL A 205 -8.11 1.45 -11.08
CA VAL A 205 -8.70 0.13 -11.34
C VAL A 205 -8.35 -0.84 -10.20
N PRO A 206 -9.34 -1.45 -9.51
CA PRO A 206 -9.05 -2.44 -8.49
C PRO A 206 -8.71 -3.80 -9.12
N GLY A 207 -8.05 -4.67 -8.35
CA GLY A 207 -8.11 -6.11 -8.57
C GLY A 207 -9.24 -6.72 -7.73
N ILE A 208 -10.01 -7.66 -8.28
CA ILE A 208 -11.06 -8.37 -7.55
C ILE A 208 -10.72 -9.86 -7.51
N GLU A 209 -10.75 -10.44 -6.31
CA GLU A 209 -10.60 -11.87 -6.06
C GLU A 209 -11.93 -12.47 -5.60
N CYS A 210 -12.26 -13.63 -6.15
CA CYS A 210 -13.45 -14.37 -5.82
C CYS A 210 -13.13 -15.69 -5.13
N ASN A 211 -14.07 -16.16 -4.31
CA ASN A 211 -14.07 -17.52 -3.78
C ASN A 211 -15.41 -18.20 -4.10
N HIS A 212 -15.67 -19.34 -3.45
CA HIS A 212 -16.95 -20.04 -3.58
C HIS A 212 -17.61 -20.20 -2.22
N ASP A 213 -18.92 -19.95 -2.17
CA ASP A 213 -19.74 -20.24 -0.99
C ASP A 213 -19.94 -21.76 -0.80
N ALA A 214 -20.66 -22.17 0.25
CA ALA A 214 -20.96 -23.57 0.51
C ALA A 214 -21.80 -24.26 -0.61
N SER A 215 -22.57 -23.47 -1.36
CA SER A 215 -23.42 -23.90 -2.48
C SER A 215 -22.66 -23.95 -3.82
N GLY A 216 -21.45 -23.41 -3.88
CA GLY A 216 -20.61 -23.36 -5.09
C GLY A 216 -20.82 -22.11 -5.94
N ASN A 217 -21.49 -21.07 -5.44
CA ASN A 217 -21.60 -19.79 -6.13
C ASN A 217 -20.27 -19.03 -6.10
N VAL A 218 -19.86 -18.47 -7.23
CA VAL A 218 -18.70 -17.56 -7.29
C VAL A 218 -19.10 -16.21 -6.71
N GLN A 219 -18.31 -15.72 -5.75
CA GLN A 219 -18.66 -14.55 -4.95
C GLN A 219 -17.47 -13.62 -4.67
N LEU A 220 -17.76 -12.34 -4.45
CA LEU A 220 -16.79 -11.29 -4.14
C LEU A 220 -16.09 -11.57 -2.81
N TYR A 221 -14.80 -11.90 -2.86
CA TYR A 221 -14.03 -12.25 -1.66
C TYR A 221 -13.07 -11.15 -1.21
N GLN A 222 -12.15 -10.73 -2.07
CA GLN A 222 -11.16 -9.69 -1.73
C GLN A 222 -11.05 -8.64 -2.83
N ILE A 223 -10.70 -7.43 -2.43
CA ILE A 223 -10.44 -6.30 -3.32
C ILE A 223 -9.02 -5.80 -3.05
N PHE A 224 -8.28 -5.61 -4.14
CA PHE A 224 -6.90 -5.17 -4.16
C PHE A 224 -6.84 -3.75 -4.72
N LEU A 225 -6.22 -2.85 -3.98
CA LEU A 225 -5.81 -1.53 -4.46
C LEU A 225 -4.29 -1.43 -4.34
N CYS A 226 -3.67 -0.64 -5.21
CA CYS A 226 -2.25 -0.36 -5.09
C CYS A 226 -2.01 0.91 -4.29
N VAL A 227 -1.01 0.88 -3.42
CA VAL A 227 -0.57 2.02 -2.63
C VAL A 227 0.90 2.28 -2.95
N ASP A 228 1.27 3.55 -3.05
CA ASP A 228 2.65 3.93 -3.33
C ASP A 228 3.63 3.39 -2.26
N ALA A 229 4.92 3.30 -2.59
CA ALA A 229 5.92 2.71 -1.71
C ALA A 229 6.06 3.41 -0.34
N THR A 230 5.54 4.62 -0.15
CA THR A 230 5.51 5.29 1.16
C THR A 230 4.30 4.90 2.03
N GLY A 231 3.35 4.11 1.50
CA GLY A 231 2.15 3.69 2.22
C GLY A 231 1.08 4.78 2.36
N SER A 232 1.14 5.86 1.57
CA SER A 232 0.36 7.07 1.82
C SER A 232 -0.86 7.26 0.92
N ASN A 233 -0.75 6.91 -0.36
CA ASN A 233 -1.72 7.22 -1.39
C ASN A 233 -2.04 6.00 -2.24
N VAL A 234 -3.31 5.86 -2.60
CA VAL A 234 -3.73 4.91 -3.63
C VAL A 234 -3.17 5.37 -4.97
N ILE A 235 -2.66 4.43 -5.76
CA ILE A 235 -2.08 4.66 -7.08
C ILE A 235 -2.64 3.66 -8.10
N GLU A 236 -2.37 3.93 -9.37
CA GLU A 236 -2.63 2.96 -10.42
C GLU A 236 -1.75 1.73 -10.20
N CYS A 237 -2.33 0.55 -10.29
CA CYS A 237 -1.59 -0.69 -10.10
C CYS A 237 -0.60 -0.93 -11.23
N PRO A 238 0.72 -1.03 -10.94
CA PRO A 238 1.70 -1.41 -11.97
C PRO A 238 1.40 -2.80 -12.56
N VAL A 239 0.88 -3.69 -11.71
CA VAL A 239 0.33 -4.99 -12.08
C VAL A 239 -0.97 -5.16 -11.32
N VAL A 240 -2.06 -5.50 -12.01
CA VAL A 240 -3.33 -5.87 -11.37
C VAL A 240 -3.30 -7.38 -11.11
N PRO A 241 -3.64 -7.87 -9.89
CA PRO A 241 -3.70 -9.30 -9.62
C PRO A 241 -4.68 -10.00 -10.55
N ILE A 242 -4.19 -10.93 -11.38
CA ILE A 242 -5.07 -11.77 -12.20
C ILE A 242 -5.68 -12.84 -11.28
N ARG A 243 -6.97 -12.69 -10.99
CA ARG A 243 -7.74 -13.63 -10.17
C ARG A 243 -8.95 -14.14 -10.95
N LYS A 244 -9.33 -15.39 -10.69
CA LYS A 244 -10.44 -16.04 -11.39
C LYS A 244 -11.75 -15.61 -10.74
N CYS A 245 -12.45 -14.69 -11.40
CA CYS A 245 -13.83 -14.36 -11.13
C CYS A 245 -14.66 -14.67 -12.39
N ASP A 246 -15.93 -15.01 -12.19
CA ASP A 246 -16.87 -15.09 -13.28
C ASP A 246 -17.31 -13.69 -13.71
N THR A 247 -17.94 -13.57 -14.88
CA THR A 247 -18.50 -12.28 -15.35
C THR A 247 -19.59 -11.76 -14.43
N LEU A 248 -20.26 -12.66 -13.72
CA LEU A 248 -21.32 -12.37 -12.78
C LEU A 248 -20.99 -13.06 -11.45
N ILE A 249 -20.87 -12.28 -10.37
CA ILE A 249 -20.46 -12.78 -9.05
C ILE A 249 -21.44 -12.33 -7.97
N GLN A 250 -21.60 -13.16 -6.95
CA GLN A 250 -22.46 -12.86 -5.81
C GLN A 250 -21.81 -11.83 -4.88
N PHE A 251 -22.61 -10.92 -4.32
CA PHE A 251 -22.23 -10.12 -3.16
C PHE A 251 -23.06 -10.56 -1.95
N PRO A 252 -22.56 -11.51 -1.13
CA PRO A 252 -23.37 -12.12 -0.09
C PRO A 252 -23.62 -11.16 1.07
N VAL A 253 -24.69 -11.45 1.81
CA VAL A 253 -24.98 -10.81 3.10
C VAL A 253 -23.92 -11.19 4.14
N PHE A 254 -23.72 -10.33 5.16
CA PHE A 254 -22.89 -10.64 6.33
C PHE A 254 -23.66 -10.52 7.65
#